data_AF-Q4J797-F1
#
_entry.id   AF-Q4J797-F1
#
_cell.length_a   1.000
_cell.length_b   1.000
_cell.length_c   1.000
_cell.angle_alpha   90.00
_cell.angle_beta   90.00
_cell.angle_gamma   90.00
#
_symmetry.space_group_name_H-M   'P 1'
#
loop_
_entity.id
_entity.type
_entity.pdbx_description
1 polymer ?
#
loop_
_entity_poly.entity_id
_entity_poly.type
_entity_poly.pdbx_seq_one_letter_code
_entity_poly.pdbx_strand_id
1 'polypeptide(L)'
;MNVNNLFTYYLVVNFLISIAYISLYMADVAYFVKIYNLTYGVLILFLCIWDAIRYLRNNNIEDRTRAGVQFSWLIVSFALGYISIIYAPILYTTIFIVAIESLMSIIQAIWGASLLYLAYKKGYSIIKV
;
A
#
# COMPACT_ATOMS: atom_id res chain seq x y z
N MET A 1 22.17 1.17 -2.04
CA MET A 1 21.13 0.17 -1.73
C MET A 1 20.44 -0.28 -3.02
N ASN A 2 20.25 -1.59 -3.22
CA ASN A 2 19.61 -2.15 -4.41
C ASN A 2 18.09 -1.84 -4.37
N VAL A 3 17.53 -1.31 -5.47
CA VAL A 3 16.09 -0.95 -5.55
C VAL A 3 15.21 -2.19 -5.36
N ASN A 4 15.66 -3.33 -5.87
CA ASN A 4 14.95 -4.60 -5.66
C ASN A 4 14.85 -4.96 -4.18
N ASN A 5 15.92 -4.81 -3.39
CA ASN A 5 15.87 -5.13 -1.96
C ASN A 5 14.91 -4.20 -1.20
N LEU A 6 14.91 -2.91 -1.56
CA LEU A 6 13.98 -1.91 -1.03
C LEU A 6 12.53 -2.26 -1.38
N PHE A 7 12.28 -2.67 -2.63
CA PHE A 7 10.96 -3.11 -3.07
C PHE A 7 10.49 -4.36 -2.32
N THR A 8 11.33 -5.40 -2.22
CA THR A 8 10.97 -6.63 -1.50
C THR A 8 10.59 -6.33 -0.06
N TYR A 9 11.36 -5.46 0.62
CA TYR A 9 11.04 -5.05 1.98
C TYR A 9 9.72 -4.28 2.06
N TYR A 10 9.46 -3.38 1.11
CA TYR A 10 8.20 -2.66 1.02
C TYR A 10 7.00 -3.57 0.77
N LEU A 11 7.15 -4.62 -0.05
CA LEU A 11 6.12 -5.63 -0.27
C LEU A 11 5.78 -6.38 1.02
N VAL A 12 6.80 -6.83 1.76
CA VAL A 12 6.61 -7.51 3.05
C VAL A 12 5.89 -6.61 4.06
N VAL A 13 6.28 -5.33 4.15
CA VAL A 13 5.61 -4.40 5.07
C VAL A 13 4.15 -4.17 4.67
N ASN A 14 3.85 -3.98 3.40
CA ASN A 14 2.46 -3.79 2.96
C ASN A 14 1.62 -5.06 3.15
N PHE A 15 2.22 -6.25 3.03
CA PHE A 15 1.57 -7.49 3.40
C PHE A 15 1.18 -7.51 4.89
N LEU A 16 2.09 -7.12 5.79
CA LEU A 16 1.77 -7.02 7.22
C LEU A 16 0.71 -5.95 7.52
N ILE A 17 0.78 -4.79 6.86
CA ILE A 17 -0.21 -3.73 7.00
C ILE A 17 -1.60 -4.19 6.51
N SER A 18 -1.65 -4.99 5.45
CA SER A 18 -2.91 -5.56 4.97
C SER A 18 -3.59 -6.44 6.02
N ILE A 19 -2.81 -7.25 6.73
CA ILE A 19 -3.30 -8.09 7.84
C ILE A 19 -3.76 -7.20 9.00
N ALA A 20 -3.06 -6.11 9.29
CA ALA A 20 -3.47 -5.16 10.32
C ALA A 20 -4.82 -4.50 10.00
N TYR A 21 -5.06 -4.05 8.76
CA TYR A 21 -6.37 -3.52 8.34
C TYR A 21 -7.49 -4.58 8.39
N ILE A 22 -7.20 -5.82 7.96
CA ILE A 22 -8.16 -6.92 8.08
C ILE A 22 -8.44 -7.24 9.57
N SER A 23 -7.47 -7.03 10.45
CA SER A 23 -7.66 -7.24 11.89
C SER A 23 -8.48 -6.12 12.53
N LEU A 24 -8.33 -4.87 12.04
CA LEU A 24 -9.16 -3.73 12.46
C LEU A 24 -10.64 -3.95 12.15
N TYR A 25 -10.98 -4.69 11.10
CA TYR A 25 -12.37 -5.14 10.85
C TYR A 25 -12.98 -5.88 12.05
N MET A 26 -12.20 -6.64 12.83
CA MET A 26 -12.71 -7.32 14.03
C MET A 26 -12.85 -6.37 15.23
N ALA A 27 -12.04 -5.31 15.29
CA ALA A 27 -11.95 -4.39 16.42
C ALA A 27 -12.92 -3.22 16.34
N ASP A 28 -13.28 -2.76 15.14
CA ASP A 28 -14.13 -1.58 14.97
C ASP A 28 -15.59 -1.80 15.36
N VAL A 29 -16.23 -0.75 15.87
CA VAL A 29 -17.65 -0.78 16.27
C VAL A 29 -18.56 -0.21 15.19
N ALA A 30 -18.05 0.72 14.37
CA ALA A 30 -18.80 1.34 13.28
C ALA A 30 -18.84 0.44 12.03
N TYR A 31 -20.04 0.03 11.61
CA TYR A 31 -20.24 -0.92 10.50
C TYR A 31 -19.61 -0.47 9.18
N PHE A 32 -19.70 0.82 8.86
CA PHE A 32 -19.10 1.36 7.64
C PHE A 32 -17.57 1.30 7.71
N VAL A 33 -16.95 1.81 8.77
CA VAL A 33 -15.48 1.78 8.95
C VAL A 33 -14.95 0.35 8.89
N LYS A 34 -15.64 -0.61 9.53
CA LYS A 34 -15.35 -2.05 9.41
C LYS A 34 -15.22 -2.48 7.95
N ILE A 35 -16.25 -2.28 7.14
CA ILE A 35 -16.26 -2.73 5.73
C ILE A 35 -15.14 -2.06 4.93
N TYR A 36 -14.85 -0.79 5.19
CA TYR A 36 -13.78 -0.08 4.50
C TYR A 36 -12.40 -0.62 4.88
N ASN A 37 -12.15 -0.90 6.16
CA ASN A 37 -10.92 -1.53 6.64
C ASN A 37 -10.69 -2.90 6.01
N LEU A 38 -11.74 -3.72 5.96
CA LEU A 38 -11.70 -5.02 5.30
C LEU A 38 -11.40 -4.87 3.80
N THR A 39 -12.13 -3.98 3.12
CA THR A 39 -11.99 -3.76 1.67
C THR A 39 -10.59 -3.27 1.32
N TYR A 40 -10.08 -2.29 2.08
CA TYR A 40 -8.75 -1.73 1.89
C TYR A 40 -7.65 -2.78 2.19
N GLY A 41 -7.78 -3.51 3.29
CA GLY A 41 -6.86 -4.58 3.64
C GLY A 41 -6.81 -5.70 2.59
N VAL A 42 -7.96 -6.18 2.12
CA VAL A 42 -8.04 -7.19 1.06
C VAL A 42 -7.43 -6.69 -0.25
N LEU A 43 -7.65 -5.43 -0.60
CA LEU A 43 -7.11 -4.83 -1.81
C LEU A 43 -5.58 -4.72 -1.76
N ILE A 44 -5.00 -4.25 -0.63
CA ILE A 44 -3.54 -4.26 -0.44
C ILE A 44 -2.98 -5.67 -0.52
N LEU A 45 -3.65 -6.65 0.12
CA LEU A 45 -3.22 -8.05 0.11
C LEU A 45 -3.19 -8.61 -1.32
N PHE A 46 -4.24 -8.37 -2.10
CA PHE A 46 -4.30 -8.76 -3.51
C PHE A 46 -3.14 -8.17 -4.32
N LEU A 47 -2.86 -6.87 -4.15
CA LEU A 47 -1.74 -6.21 -4.82
C LEU A 47 -0.39 -6.81 -4.42
N CYS A 48 -0.19 -7.12 -3.13
CA CYS A 48 1.04 -7.74 -2.65
C CYS A 48 1.26 -9.13 -3.28
N ILE A 49 0.20 -9.95 -3.33
CA ILE A 49 0.26 -11.29 -3.94
C ILE A 49 0.53 -11.19 -5.45
N TRP A 50 -0.20 -10.31 -6.14
CA TRP A 50 -0.05 -10.08 -7.57
C TRP A 50 1.39 -9.68 -7.93
N ASP A 51 1.96 -8.73 -7.19
CA ASP A 51 3.30 -8.23 -7.50
C ASP A 51 4.40 -9.21 -7.06
N ALA A 52 4.19 -10.00 -5.99
CA ALA A 52 5.07 -11.11 -5.63
C ALA A 52 5.13 -12.17 -6.74
N ILE A 53 3.99 -12.55 -7.33
CA ILE A 53 3.94 -13.48 -8.47
C ILE A 53 4.71 -12.91 -9.66
N ARG A 54 4.52 -11.63 -9.99
CA ARG A 54 5.25 -10.97 -11.09
C ARG A 54 6.75 -10.92 -10.83
N TYR A 55 7.15 -10.62 -9.59
CA TYR A 55 8.55 -10.59 -9.19
C TYR A 55 9.22 -11.95 -9.36
N LEU A 56 8.55 -13.04 -8.94
CA LEU A 56 9.06 -14.40 -9.05
C LEU A 56 9.09 -14.92 -10.49
N ARG A 57 8.11 -14.54 -11.33
CA ARG A 57 8.00 -15.03 -12.71
C ARG A 57 9.01 -14.39 -13.67
N ASN A 58 9.41 -13.14 -13.44
CA ASN A 58 10.29 -12.42 -14.34
C ASN A 58 11.77 -12.74 -14.01
N ASN A 59 12.57 -13.13 -15.00
CA ASN A 59 14.02 -13.30 -14.83
C ASN A 59 14.81 -12.01 -15.08
N ASN A 60 14.22 -11.05 -15.80
CA ASN A 60 14.82 -9.75 -16.06
C ASN A 60 14.70 -8.83 -14.84
N ILE A 61 15.84 -8.27 -14.41
CA ILE A 61 15.93 -7.34 -13.28
C ILE A 61 15.12 -6.06 -13.55
N GLU A 62 15.13 -5.55 -14.78
CA GLU A 62 14.40 -4.33 -15.13
C GLU A 62 12.89 -4.50 -14.98
N ASP A 63 12.35 -5.64 -15.40
CA ASP A 63 10.92 -5.92 -15.32
C ASP A 63 10.47 -6.15 -13.87
N ARG A 64 11.35 -6.68 -13.00
CA ARG A 64 11.11 -6.75 -11.55
C ARG A 64 11.05 -5.37 -10.92
N THR A 65 12.01 -4.50 -11.24
CA THR A 65 12.02 -3.13 -10.71
C THR A 65 10.82 -2.34 -11.22
N ARG A 66 10.39 -2.51 -12.48
CA ARG A 66 9.18 -1.87 -13.01
C ARG A 66 7.90 -2.35 -12.34
N ALA A 67 7.77 -3.65 -12.07
CA ALA A 67 6.64 -4.17 -11.29
C ALA A 67 6.55 -3.45 -9.94
N GLY A 68 7.69 -3.33 -9.25
CA GLY A 68 7.72 -2.65 -7.95
C GLY A 68 7.43 -1.16 -7.99
N VAL A 69 7.77 -0.46 -9.08
CA VAL A 69 7.36 0.92 -9.33
C VAL A 69 5.84 1.01 -9.48
N GLN A 70 5.23 0.13 -10.27
CA GLN A 70 3.79 0.08 -10.48
C GLN A 70 3.04 -0.22 -9.17
N PHE A 71 3.54 -1.17 -8.37
CA PHE A 71 3.00 -1.46 -7.04
C PHE A 71 3.09 -0.27 -6.09
N SER A 72 4.26 0.37 -6.01
CA SER A 72 4.45 1.53 -5.15
C SER A 72 3.48 2.66 -5.51
N TRP A 73 3.27 2.90 -6.82
CA TRP A 73 2.31 3.88 -7.30
C TRP A 73 0.86 3.55 -6.93
N LEU A 74 0.45 2.29 -7.07
CA LEU A 74 -0.89 1.83 -6.68
C LEU A 74 -1.12 2.00 -5.18
N ILE A 75 -0.18 1.54 -4.34
CA ILE A 75 -0.31 1.64 -2.87
C ILE A 75 -0.40 3.09 -2.41
N VAL A 76 0.43 3.99 -2.94
CA VAL A 76 0.33 5.43 -2.60
C VAL A 76 -1.04 5.98 -2.98
N SER A 77 -1.54 5.65 -4.17
CA SER A 77 -2.85 6.13 -4.64
C SER A 77 -3.99 5.64 -3.74
N PHE A 78 -3.96 4.37 -3.35
CA PHE A 78 -4.96 3.80 -2.46
C PHE A 78 -4.86 4.35 -1.03
N ALA A 79 -3.66 4.57 -0.49
CA ALA A 79 -3.46 5.13 0.84
C ALA A 79 -4.00 6.58 0.95
N LEU A 80 -3.76 7.40 -0.06
CA LEU A 80 -4.32 8.77 -0.10
C LEU A 80 -5.85 8.76 -0.24
N GLY A 81 -6.39 7.86 -1.06
CA GLY A 81 -7.84 7.67 -1.18
C GLY A 81 -8.48 7.22 0.13
N TYR A 82 -7.84 6.30 0.85
CA TYR A 82 -8.33 5.78 2.12
C TYR A 82 -8.36 6.86 3.22
N ILE A 83 -7.32 7.69 3.35
CA ILE A 83 -7.30 8.85 4.27
C ILE A 83 -8.50 9.78 3.96
N SER A 84 -8.71 10.08 2.68
CA SER A 84 -9.80 10.99 2.26
C SER A 84 -11.19 10.46 2.64
N ILE A 85 -11.36 9.14 2.63
CA ILE A 85 -12.62 8.50 2.99
C ILE A 85 -12.83 8.52 4.50
N ILE A 86 -11.83 8.16 5.32
CA ILE A 86 -12.00 8.07 6.78
C ILE A 86 -12.25 9.42 7.45
N TYR A 87 -11.66 10.49 6.92
CA TYR A 87 -11.94 11.83 7.40
C TYR A 87 -13.30 12.38 6.95
N ALA A 88 -14.11 11.61 6.20
CA ALA A 88 -15.45 12.03 5.84
C ALA A 88 -16.33 12.18 7.10
N PRO A 89 -17.02 13.31 7.31
CA PRO A 89 -17.80 13.61 8.53
C PRO A 89 -18.89 12.58 8.88
N ILE A 90 -19.30 11.80 7.90
CA ILE A 90 -20.34 10.76 7.98
C ILE A 90 -19.91 9.53 8.79
N LEU A 91 -18.62 9.38 9.11
CA LEU A 91 -18.07 8.11 9.58
C LEU A 91 -18.06 7.86 11.08
N TYR A 92 -18.50 8.83 11.91
CA TYR A 92 -18.62 8.76 13.39
C TYR A 92 -17.96 7.51 14.02
N THR A 93 -16.62 7.53 14.04
CA THR A 93 -15.77 6.50 14.63
C THR A 93 -14.99 7.10 15.80
N THR A 94 -14.41 6.25 16.65
CA THR A 94 -13.58 6.72 17.75
C THR A 94 -12.34 7.42 17.21
N ILE A 95 -12.05 8.63 17.72
CA ILE A 95 -10.93 9.48 17.29
C ILE A 95 -9.59 8.72 17.31
N PHE A 96 -9.45 7.77 18.24
CA PHE A 96 -8.25 6.95 18.37
C PHE A 96 -8.01 6.02 17.18
N ILE A 97 -9.06 5.37 16.68
CA ILE A 97 -8.96 4.44 15.53
C ILE A 97 -8.63 5.23 14.26
N VAL A 98 -9.31 6.34 14.04
CA VAL A 98 -9.03 7.26 12.91
C VAL A 98 -7.57 7.72 12.91
N ALA A 99 -7.02 8.07 14.08
CA ALA A 99 -5.63 8.49 14.18
C ALA A 99 -4.64 7.38 13.79
N ILE A 100 -4.89 6.14 14.23
CA ILE A 100 -4.05 4.98 13.91
C ILE A 100 -4.10 4.68 12.40
N GLU A 101 -5.30 4.60 11.83
CA GLU A 101 -5.51 4.33 10.39
C GLU A 101 -4.88 5.38 9.50
N SER A 102 -5.03 6.66 9.89
CA SER A 102 -4.44 7.78 9.17
C SER A 102 -2.92 7.74 9.23
N LEU A 103 -2.34 7.45 10.40
CA LEU A 103 -0.90 7.34 10.57
C LEU A 103 -0.33 6.19 9.72
N MET A 104 -0.97 5.01 9.75
CA MET A 104 -0.57 3.86 8.93
C MET A 104 -0.60 4.19 7.44
N SER A 105 -1.64 4.87 6.97
CA SER A 105 -1.79 5.27 5.57
C SER A 105 -0.78 6.33 5.15
N ILE A 106 -0.49 7.32 6.00
CA ILE A 106 0.53 8.33 5.75
C ILE A 106 1.91 7.67 5.61
N ILE A 107 2.24 6.72 6.49
CA ILE A 107 3.50 5.97 6.42
C ILE A 107 3.59 5.20 5.10
N GLN A 108 2.52 4.52 4.68
CA GLN A 108 2.48 3.81 3.38
C GLN A 108 2.72 4.77 2.21
N ALA A 109 2.08 5.93 2.22
CA ALA A 109 2.17 6.93 1.17
C ALA A 109 3.58 7.55 1.07
N ILE A 110 4.18 7.97 2.20
CA ILE A 110 5.52 8.56 2.24
C ILE A 110 6.56 7.55 1.74
N TRP A 111 6.45 6.31 2.17
CA TRP A 111 7.42 5.29 1.80
C TRP A 111 7.28 4.87 0.33
N GLY A 112 6.05 4.69 -0.16
CA GLY A 112 5.82 4.43 -1.58
C GLY A 112 6.29 5.58 -2.47
N ALA A 113 6.05 6.83 -2.07
CA ALA A 113 6.54 8.01 -2.77
C ALA A 113 8.07 8.08 -2.82
N SER A 114 8.73 7.71 -1.71
CA SER A 114 10.19 7.64 -1.63
C SER A 114 10.77 6.59 -2.60
N LEU A 115 10.12 5.43 -2.72
CA LEU A 115 10.53 4.38 -3.66
C LEU A 115 10.35 4.82 -5.11
N LEU A 116 9.23 5.48 -5.42
CA LEU A 116 8.99 6.06 -6.74
C LEU A 116 10.06 7.07 -7.10
N TYR A 117 10.37 8.01 -6.20
CA TYR A 117 11.42 9.00 -6.42
C TYR A 117 12.79 8.35 -6.71
N LEU A 118 13.17 7.35 -5.92
CA LEU A 118 14.43 6.63 -6.12
C LEU A 118 14.47 5.84 -7.44
N ALA A 119 13.33 5.28 -7.85
CA ALA A 119 13.22 4.53 -9.10
C ALA A 119 13.30 5.48 -10.32
N TYR A 120 12.59 6.61 -10.29
CA TYR A 120 12.65 7.63 -11.34
C TYR A 120 14.04 8.22 -11.49
N LYS A 121 14.74 8.49 -10.38
CA LYS A 121 16.14 8.96 -10.40
C LYS A 121 17.09 7.97 -11.10
N LYS A 122 16.74 6.69 -11.14
CA LYS A 122 17.50 5.63 -11.82
C LYS A 122 17.01 5.33 -13.24
N GLY A 123 16.09 6.13 -13.78
CA GLY A 123 15.57 5.99 -15.14
C GLY A 123 14.42 4.98 -15.28
N TYR A 124 13.89 4.43 -14.19
CA TYR A 124 12.73 3.53 -14.26
C TYR A 124 11.44 4.32 -14.23
N SER A 125 10.54 4.03 -15.18
CA SER A 125 9.20 4.62 -15.29
C SER A 125 8.10 3.58 -15.08
N ILE A 126 6.90 4.06 -14.76
CA ILE A 126 5.68 3.23 -14.62
C ILE A 126 5.35 2.51 -15.95
N ILE A 127 5.54 3.22 -17.08
CA ILE A 127 5.25 2.74 -18.44
C ILE A 127 6.58 2.50 -19.17
N LYS A 128 6.71 1.36 -19.85
CA LYS A 128 7.83 1.11 -20.77
C LYS A 128 7.63 1.98 -22.02
N VAL A 129 8.49 2.99 -22.20
CA VAL A 129 8.57 3.78 -23.44
C VAL A 129 9.60 3.14 -24.35
#